data_AF-A0A9E4SD35-F1
#
_entry.id   AF-A0A9E4SD35-F1
#
_cell.length_a   1.000
_cell.length_b   1.000
_cell.length_c   1.000
_cell.angle_alpha   90.00
_cell.angle_beta   90.00
_cell.angle_gamma   90.00
#
_symmetry.space_group_name_H-M   'P 1'
#
loop_
_entity.id
_entity.type
_entity.pdbx_description
1 polymer ?
#
loop_
_entity_poly.entity_id
_entity_poly.type
_entity_poly.pdbx_seq_one_letter_code
_entity_poly.pdbx_strand_id
1 'polypeptide(L)'
;MTLPRWDRIYFFAFSATVFAVLGYMVLLFVPLIERVSSTDGEPNVHTRLTLLATGQVTPVLLSLLPVVVTAGTLLAIPRYGQPNRSGKINLWLSTVLIYVFVVISIWSVGILFAPSAILLTAAAVGSLVRRRGPGSRTAQESKSGRGGGKRRRNRG
;
A
#
# COMPACT_ATOMS: atom_id res chain seq x y z
N MET A 1 -30.69 1.93 -2.47
CA MET A 1 -29.48 2.55 -3.05
C MET A 1 -28.30 1.63 -2.79
N THR A 2 -27.74 0.99 -3.82
CA THR A 2 -26.53 0.16 -3.67
C THR A 2 -25.31 1.07 -3.66
N LEU A 3 -24.67 1.23 -2.51
CA LEU A 3 -23.41 1.96 -2.39
C LEU A 3 -22.40 1.39 -3.41
N PRO A 4 -21.70 2.23 -4.19
CA PRO A 4 -20.73 1.76 -5.15
C PRO A 4 -19.60 1.05 -4.40
N ARG A 5 -19.46 -0.26 -4.66
CA ARG A 5 -18.44 -1.09 -4.03
C ARG A 5 -17.06 -0.61 -4.46
N TRP A 6 -16.25 -0.14 -3.51
CA TRP A 6 -14.86 0.22 -3.75
C TRP A 6 -14.08 -0.99 -4.25
N ASP A 7 -13.09 -0.74 -5.11
CA ASP A 7 -12.17 -1.80 -5.50
C ASP A 7 -11.35 -2.23 -4.26
N ARG A 8 -11.14 -3.53 -4.09
CA ARG A 8 -10.33 -4.10 -2.99
C ARG A 8 -8.93 -3.47 -2.93
N ILE A 9 -8.32 -3.20 -4.08
CA ILE A 9 -6.99 -2.55 -4.16
C ILE A 9 -7.06 -1.14 -3.57
N TYR A 10 -8.11 -0.39 -3.90
CA TYR A 10 -8.35 0.95 -3.36
C TYR A 10 -8.61 0.91 -1.86
N PHE A 11 -9.40 -0.07 -1.38
CA PHE A 11 -9.66 -0.26 0.04
C PHE A 11 -8.36 -0.54 0.82
N PHE A 12 -7.49 -1.41 0.30
CA PHE A 12 -6.20 -1.70 0.94
C PHE A 12 -5.29 -0.46 0.97
N ALA A 13 -5.17 0.27 -0.14
CA ALA A 13 -4.40 1.51 -0.18
C ALA A 13 -4.95 2.55 0.80
N PHE A 14 -6.27 2.74 0.84
CA PHE A 14 -6.94 3.66 1.77
C PHE A 14 -6.66 3.29 3.22
N SER A 15 -6.84 2.02 3.59
CA SER A 15 -6.56 1.53 4.94
C SER A 15 -5.09 1.72 5.32
N ALA A 16 -4.15 1.47 4.39
CA ALA A 16 -2.73 1.68 4.61
C ALA A 16 -2.42 3.15 4.92
N THR A 17 -3.04 4.10 4.20
CA THR A 17 -2.92 5.53 4.48
C THR A 17 -3.48 5.88 5.86
N VAL A 18 -4.65 5.34 6.24
CA VAL A 18 -5.23 5.58 7.57
C VAL A 18 -4.29 5.10 8.67
N PHE A 19 -3.75 3.88 8.57
CA PHE A 19 -2.78 3.38 9.54
C PHE A 19 -1.48 4.20 9.57
N ALA A 20 -1.02 4.72 8.43
CA ALA A 20 0.18 5.54 8.38
C ALA A 20 -0.05 6.89 9.08
N VAL A 21 -1.20 7.52 8.84
CA VAL A 21 -1.60 8.76 9.52
C VAL A 21 -1.76 8.52 11.02
N LEU A 22 -2.41 7.42 11.43
CA LEU A 22 -2.56 7.07 12.84
C LEU A 22 -1.21 6.82 13.50
N GLY A 23 -0.32 6.06 12.86
CA GLY A 23 1.04 5.82 13.35
C GLY A 23 1.83 7.12 13.51
N TYR A 24 1.71 8.04 12.57
CA TYR A 24 2.30 9.38 12.65
C TYR A 24 1.71 10.21 13.80
N MET A 25 0.39 10.20 14.00
CA MET A 25 -0.25 10.93 15.11
C MET A 25 0.19 10.37 16.47
N VAL A 26 0.23 9.05 16.61
CA VAL A 26 0.73 8.39 17.83
C VAL A 26 2.16 8.83 18.11
N LEU A 27 3.00 8.90 17.09
CA LEU A 27 4.37 9.39 17.20
C LEU A 27 4.50 10.82 17.70
N LEU A 28 3.62 11.72 17.26
CA LEU A 28 3.64 13.13 17.64
C LEU A 28 3.18 13.36 19.09
N PHE A 29 2.16 12.62 19.53
CA PHE A 29 1.48 12.88 20.80
C PHE A 29 1.85 11.90 21.92
N VAL A 30 2.33 10.70 21.59
CA VAL A 30 2.68 9.68 22.59
C VAL A 30 4.21 9.70 22.79
N PRO A 31 4.70 9.78 24.04
CA PRO A 31 6.13 9.79 24.33
C PRO A 31 6.71 8.38 24.18
N LEU A 32 7.01 8.02 22.94
CA LEU A 32 7.58 6.72 22.55
C LEU A 32 9.11 6.75 22.39
N ILE A 33 9.73 7.94 22.41
CA ILE A 33 11.16 8.10 22.17
C ILE A 33 11.87 8.31 23.50
N GLU A 34 12.80 7.42 23.80
CA GLU A 34 13.69 7.55 24.95
C GLU A 34 14.92 8.35 24.52
N ARG A 35 15.18 9.49 25.19
CA ARG A 35 16.48 10.16 25.12
C ARG A 35 17.28 9.83 26.37
N VAL A 36 18.50 9.35 26.15
CA VAL A 36 19.51 9.23 27.20
C VAL A 36 20.20 10.59 27.30
N SER A 37 19.86 11.35 28.34
CA SER A 37 20.56 12.58 28.69
C SER A 37 21.73 12.20 29.58
N SER A 38 22.95 12.22 29.04
CA SER A 38 24.17 12.15 29.85
C SER A 38 24.41 13.55 30.44
N THR A 39 23.75 13.87 31.55
CA THR A 39 24.09 15.05 32.34
C THR A 39 24.95 14.60 33.49
N ASP A 40 26.11 15.25 33.63
CA ASP A 40 27.20 14.93 34.55
C ASP A 40 26.73 14.38 35.92
N GLY A 41 27.00 13.11 36.17
CA GLY A 41 27.00 12.51 37.51
C GLY A 41 25.72 11.84 38.01
N GLU A 42 24.59 11.90 37.31
CA GLU A 42 23.34 11.22 37.73
C GLU A 42 23.01 10.01 36.83
N PRO A 43 22.46 8.91 37.38
CA PRO A 43 22.25 7.67 36.66
C PRO A 43 21.16 7.83 35.60
N ASN A 44 21.54 7.64 34.32
CA ASN A 44 20.69 7.34 33.16
C ASN A 44 19.18 7.59 33.36
N VAL A 45 18.76 8.85 33.42
CA VAL A 45 17.33 9.19 33.51
C VAL A 45 16.74 9.03 32.11
N HIS A 46 16.15 7.86 31.85
CA HIS A 46 15.39 7.55 30.63
C HIS A 46 14.14 8.42 30.58
N THR A 47 14.26 9.64 30.05
CA THR A 47 13.11 10.53 29.91
C THR A 47 12.43 10.23 28.59
N ARG A 48 11.21 9.71 28.65
CA ARG A 48 10.36 9.50 27.47
C ARG A 48 9.80 10.84 27.02
N LEU A 49 10.19 11.27 25.82
CA LEU A 49 9.76 12.53 25.23
C LEU A 49 8.93 12.25 23.97
N THR A 50 7.95 13.11 23.72
CA THR A 50 7.24 13.12 22.42
C THR A 50 8.16 13.69 21.34
N LEU A 51 7.91 13.34 20.07
CA LEU A 51 8.64 13.93 18.93
C LEU A 51 8.51 15.45 18.86
N LEU A 52 7.35 15.99 19.28
CA LEU A 52 7.15 17.43 19.36
C LEU A 52 8.00 18.06 20.46
N ALA A 53 8.04 17.42 21.64
CA ALA A 53 8.78 17.93 22.79
C ALA A 53 10.31 17.87 22.58
N THR A 54 10.79 17.06 21.62
CA THR A 54 12.22 17.02 21.28
C THR A 54 12.69 18.26 20.52
N GLY A 55 11.77 19.09 19.98
CA GLY A 55 12.09 20.31 19.23
C GLY A 55 12.86 20.11 17.91
N GLN A 56 13.11 18.85 17.54
CA GLN A 56 13.96 18.49 16.41
C GLN A 56 13.07 18.20 15.19
N VAL A 57 13.16 19.06 14.18
CA VAL A 57 12.26 19.00 13.00
C VAL A 57 12.58 17.81 12.08
N THR A 58 13.84 17.36 12.05
CA THR A 58 14.31 16.27 11.18
C THR A 58 13.59 14.93 11.39
N PRO A 59 13.48 14.38 12.62
CA PRO A 59 12.76 13.12 12.84
C PRO A 59 11.25 13.27 12.59
N VAL A 60 10.67 14.46 12.83
CA VAL A 60 9.28 14.76 12.48
C VAL A 60 9.08 14.65 10.97
N LEU A 61 9.91 15.34 10.18
CA LEU A 61 9.89 15.26 8.72
C LEU A 61 10.12 13.85 8.19
N LEU A 62 11.06 13.12 8.78
CA LEU A 62 11.36 11.74 8.37
C LEU A 62 10.15 10.83 8.59
N SER A 63 9.46 10.98 9.73
CA SER A 63 8.26 10.19 10.06
C SER A 63 7.02 10.56 9.24
N LEU A 64 7.04 11.70 8.53
CA LEU A 64 5.99 12.09 7.58
C LEU A 64 6.10 11.31 6.25
N LEU A 65 7.27 10.77 5.94
CA LEU A 65 7.55 10.10 4.67
C LEU A 65 6.57 8.94 4.37
N PRO A 66 6.29 7.99 5.29
CA PRO A 66 5.30 6.93 5.05
C PRO A 66 3.89 7.47 4.76
N VAL A 67 3.52 8.59 5.38
CA VAL A 67 2.22 9.23 5.17
C VAL A 67 2.13 9.81 3.76
N VAL A 68 3.16 10.53 3.32
CA VAL A 68 3.21 11.11 1.97
C VAL A 68 3.22 10.02 0.91
N VAL A 69 3.98 8.95 1.12
CA VAL A 69 4.05 7.81 0.19
C VAL A 69 2.71 7.10 0.08
N THR A 70 2.08 6.75 1.21
CA THR A 70 0.76 6.10 1.20
C THR A 70 -0.31 7.01 0.59
N ALA A 71 -0.30 8.32 0.89
CA ALA A 71 -1.22 9.28 0.28
C ALA A 71 -0.99 9.41 -1.25
N GLY A 72 0.27 9.45 -1.69
CA GLY A 72 0.63 9.47 -3.09
C GLY A 72 0.15 8.23 -3.84
N THR A 73 0.22 7.04 -3.22
CA THR A 73 -0.37 5.83 -3.82
C THR A 73 -1.89 5.90 -3.93
N LEU A 74 -2.56 6.41 -2.89
CA LEU A 74 -4.00 6.51 -2.86
C LEU A 74 -4.54 7.44 -3.96
N LEU A 75 -3.82 8.53 -4.25
CA LEU A 75 -4.13 9.46 -5.33
C LEU A 75 -3.89 8.87 -6.72
N ALA A 76 -2.89 7.99 -6.85
CA ALA A 76 -2.55 7.37 -8.12
C ALA A 76 -3.45 6.19 -8.51
N ILE A 77 -4.20 5.61 -7.57
CA ILE A 77 -5.07 4.46 -7.82
C ILE A 77 -6.52 4.94 -8.07
N PRO A 78 -7.16 4.53 -9.18
CA PRO A 78 -8.55 4.89 -9.43
C PRO A 78 -9.48 4.26 -8.38
N ARG A 79 -10.48 5.03 -7.93
CA ARG A 79 -11.50 4.58 -6.95
C ARG A 79 -12.34 3.40 -7.48
N TYR A 80 -12.55 3.38 -8.80
CA TYR A 80 -13.34 2.40 -9.51
C TYR A 80 -12.55 1.86 -10.70
N GLY A 81 -12.14 0.59 -10.64
CA GLY A 81 -11.47 -0.10 -11.75
C GLY A 81 -10.05 -0.56 -11.45
N GLN A 82 -9.42 -1.19 -12.45
CA GLN A 82 -8.06 -1.71 -12.33
C GLN A 82 -7.02 -0.59 -12.46
N PRO A 83 -5.93 -0.63 -11.68
CA PRO A 83 -4.84 0.33 -11.83
C PRO A 83 -4.17 0.18 -13.21
N ASN A 84 -3.97 1.32 -13.88
CA ASN A 84 -3.18 1.43 -15.10
C ASN A 84 -1.71 1.00 -14.86
N ARG A 85 -0.95 0.75 -15.92
CA ARG A 85 0.46 0.31 -15.83
C ARG A 85 1.30 1.22 -14.90
N SER A 86 1.14 2.54 -15.00
CA SER A 86 1.80 3.51 -14.13
C SER A 86 1.35 3.43 -12.67
N GLY A 87 0.05 3.16 -12.42
CA GLY A 87 -0.48 2.97 -11.07
C GLY A 87 0.09 1.71 -10.39
N LYS A 88 0.31 0.63 -11.14
CA LYS A 88 0.97 -0.58 -10.63
C LYS A 88 2.43 -0.33 -10.26
N ILE A 89 3.16 0.41 -11.09
CA ILE A 89 4.55 0.79 -10.81
C ILE A 89 4.62 1.66 -9.56
N ASN A 90 3.74 2.66 -9.44
CA ASN A 90 3.71 3.52 -8.26
C ASN A 90 3.39 2.73 -6.97
N LEU A 91 2.46 1.77 -7.06
CA LEU A 91 2.08 0.91 -5.95
C LEU A 91 3.26 0.04 -5.48
N TRP A 92 4.00 -0.56 -6.41
CA TRP A 92 5.19 -1.35 -6.10
C TRP A 92 6.33 -0.50 -5.55
N LEU A 93 6.62 0.64 -6.18
CA LEU A 93 7.65 1.57 -5.72
C LEU A 93 7.37 2.03 -4.29
N SER A 94 6.12 2.37 -3.99
CA SER A 94 5.69 2.80 -2.67
C SER A 94 5.74 1.67 -1.64
N THR A 95 5.43 0.44 -2.04
CA THR A 95 5.59 -0.75 -1.17
C THR A 95 7.04 -0.90 -0.75
N VAL A 96 7.96 -0.83 -1.71
CA VAL A 96 9.40 -0.93 -1.46
C VAL A 96 9.87 0.21 -0.56
N LEU A 97 9.45 1.45 -0.85
CA LEU A 97 9.84 2.62 -0.05
C LEU A 97 9.42 2.51 1.41
N ILE A 98 8.18 2.07 1.67
CA ILE A 98 7.68 1.87 3.04
C ILE A 98 8.43 0.72 3.71
N TYR A 99 8.73 -0.37 3.00
CA TYR A 99 9.52 -1.46 3.57
C TYR A 99 10.92 -1.01 3.98
N VAL A 100 11.61 -0.27 3.11
CA VAL A 100 12.92 0.30 3.40
C VAL A 100 12.84 1.22 4.63
N PHE A 101 11.82 2.07 4.70
CA PHE A 101 11.60 2.93 5.86
C PHE A 101 11.40 2.12 7.16
N VAL A 102 10.55 1.09 7.13
CA VAL A 102 10.26 0.23 8.29
C VAL A 102 11.53 -0.48 8.76
N VAL A 103 12.33 -1.02 7.83
CA VAL A 103 13.57 -1.74 8.16
C VAL A 103 14.62 -0.81 8.77
N ILE A 104 14.85 0.37 8.18
CA ILE A 104 15.82 1.34 8.71
C ILE A 104 15.37 1.88 10.07
N SER A 105 14.06 2.07 10.25
CA SER A 105 13.49 2.68 11.46
C SER A 105 13.07 1.66 12.51
N ILE A 106 13.34 0.37 12.34
CA ILE A 106 12.76 -0.71 13.15
C ILE A 106 13.10 -0.60 14.64
N TRP A 107 14.30 -0.10 14.94
CA TRP A 107 14.82 0.09 16.30
C TRP A 107 14.22 1.28 17.04
N SER A 108 13.48 2.14 16.33
CA SER A 108 12.82 3.29 16.93
C SER A 108 11.32 3.17 16.74
N VAL A 109 10.82 3.52 15.55
CA VAL A 109 9.40 3.77 15.32
C VAL A 109 8.84 3.12 14.06
N GLY A 110 9.69 2.39 13.32
CA GLY A 110 9.33 1.66 12.11
C GLY A 110 8.23 0.63 12.35
N ILE A 111 8.15 0.04 13.55
CA ILE A 111 7.13 -0.97 13.87
C ILE A 111 5.69 -0.42 13.83
N LEU A 112 5.50 0.88 14.11
CA LEU A 112 4.19 1.52 14.03
C LEU A 112 3.62 1.57 12.60
N PHE A 113 4.50 1.51 11.60
CA PHE A 113 4.13 1.55 10.19
C PHE A 113 4.05 0.15 9.56
N ALA A 114 4.32 -0.92 10.32
CA ALA A 114 4.22 -2.30 9.83
C ALA A 114 2.81 -2.67 9.31
N PRO A 115 1.70 -2.29 9.98
CA PRO A 115 0.36 -2.57 9.45
C PRO A 115 0.12 -1.92 8.08
N SER A 116 0.59 -0.67 7.90
CA SER A 116 0.53 0.02 6.60
C SER A 116 1.32 -0.71 5.53
N ALA A 117 2.53 -1.19 5.85
CA ALA A 117 3.37 -1.95 4.92
C ALA A 117 2.70 -3.25 4.44
N ILE A 118 2.07 -3.99 5.37
CA ILE A 118 1.35 -5.24 5.06
C ILE A 118 0.17 -4.95 4.13
N LEU A 119 -0.64 -3.93 4.43
CA LEU A 119 -1.81 -3.57 3.63
C LEU A 119 -1.42 -3.10 2.23
N LEU A 120 -0.35 -2.33 2.11
CA LEU A 120 0.12 -1.85 0.81
C LEU A 120 0.74 -2.98 -0.02
N THR A 121 1.35 -3.97 0.63
CA THR A 121 1.81 -5.21 -0.01
C THR A 121 0.63 -6.03 -0.51
N ALA A 122 -0.45 -6.17 0.27
CA ALA A 122 -1.67 -6.82 -0.18
C ALA A 122 -2.29 -6.13 -1.40
N ALA A 123 -2.26 -4.79 -1.44
CA ALA A 123 -2.66 -4.01 -2.60
C ALA A 123 -1.75 -4.28 -3.82
N ALA A 124 -0.43 -4.27 -3.62
CA ALA A 124 0.56 -4.49 -4.68
C ALA A 124 0.45 -5.88 -5.30
N VAL A 125 0.39 -6.92 -4.48
CA VAL A 125 0.19 -8.31 -4.92
C VAL A 125 -1.19 -8.47 -5.57
N GLY A 126 -2.23 -7.85 -5.00
CA GLY A 126 -3.57 -7.84 -5.59
C GLY A 126 -3.64 -7.19 -6.97
N SER A 127 -2.74 -6.24 -7.28
CA SER A 127 -2.67 -5.57 -8.59
C SER A 127 -2.00 -6.41 -9.70
N LEU A 128 -1.21 -7.43 -9.31
CA LEU A 128 -0.56 -8.38 -10.22
C LEU A 128 -1.55 -9.43 -10.73
N VAL A 129 -2.52 -9.82 -9.91
CA VAL A 129 -3.56 -10.76 -10.29
C VAL A 129 -4.51 -10.07 -11.28
N ARG A 130 -4.27 -10.30 -12.58
CA ARG A 130 -5.14 -9.84 -13.67
C ARG A 130 -6.54 -10.42 -13.42
N ARG A 131 -7.50 -9.59 -13.02
CA ARG A 131 -8.89 -10.07 -12.91
C ARG A 131 -9.33 -10.51 -14.30
N ARG A 132 -9.68 -11.80 -14.45
CA ARG A 132 -10.61 -12.21 -15.51
C ARG A 132 -11.88 -11.43 -15.26
N GLY A 133 -12.12 -10.41 -16.08
CA GLY A 133 -13.37 -9.67 -16.03
C GLY A 133 -14.55 -10.62 -16.32
N PRO A 134 -15.77 -10.28 -15.89
CA PRO A 134 -16.98 -11.04 -16.24
C PRO A 134 -17.20 -11.23 -17.75
N GLY A 135 -16.45 -10.53 -18.62
CA GLY A 135 -16.50 -10.66 -20.07
C GLY A 135 -15.51 -11.64 -20.71
N SER A 136 -14.67 -12.37 -19.95
CA SER A 136 -13.70 -13.30 -20.56
C SER A 136 -14.20 -14.75 -20.68
N ARG A 137 -15.51 -15.00 -20.57
CA ARG A 137 -16.12 -16.33 -20.76
C ARG A 137 -16.73 -16.56 -22.14
N THR A 138 -16.60 -15.63 -23.09
CA THR A 138 -17.20 -15.78 -24.43
C THR A 138 -16.14 -15.67 -25.53
N ALA A 139 -15.32 -16.72 -25.72
CA ALA A 139 -14.56 -16.95 -26.96
C ALA A 139 -13.93 -18.35 -27.08
N GLN A 140 -14.31 -19.32 -26.24
CA GLN A 140 -13.65 -20.65 -26.24
C GLN A 140 -14.60 -21.84 -26.42
N GLU A 141 -15.84 -21.58 -26.83
CA GLU A 141 -16.86 -22.61 -27.05
C GLU A 141 -17.54 -22.46 -28.43
N SER A 142 -16.74 -22.32 -29.50
CA SER A 142 -17.24 -22.57 -30.87
C SER A 142 -16.22 -23.27 -31.78
N LYS A 143 -15.12 -23.81 -31.25
CA LYS A 143 -14.14 -24.59 -32.01
C LYS A 143 -14.00 -26.01 -31.48
N SER A 144 -15.09 -26.78 -31.53
CA SER A 144 -15.01 -28.25 -31.53
C SER A 144 -16.32 -28.86 -32.02
N GLY A 145 -16.59 -28.71 -33.32
CA GLY A 145 -17.66 -29.39 -34.04
C GLY A 145 -17.11 -29.99 -35.32
N ARG A 146 -16.19 -30.94 -35.16
CA ARG A 146 -15.61 -31.75 -36.24
C ARG A 146 -16.72 -32.69 -36.74
N GLY A 147 -17.44 -32.28 -37.78
CA GLY A 147 -18.48 -33.09 -38.42
C GLY A 147 -18.37 -32.97 -39.94
N GLY A 148 -17.75 -33.97 -40.57
CA GLY A 148 -17.56 -34.04 -42.01
C GLY A 148 -18.88 -34.04 -42.76
N GLY A 149 -19.09 -33.05 -43.62
CA GLY A 149 -20.18 -33.00 -44.58
C GLY A 149 -19.61 -32.84 -45.98
N LYS A 150 -19.58 -33.94 -46.74
CA LYS A 150 -19.35 -33.93 -48.19
C LYS A 150 -20.32 -32.94 -48.85
N ARG A 151 -19.85 -31.83 -49.43
CA ARG A 151 -20.63 -31.06 -50.41
C ARG A 151 -20.11 -31.30 -51.81
N ARG A 152 -20.89 -32.14 -52.50
CA ARG A 152 -20.92 -32.44 -53.93
C ARG A 152 -20.96 -31.16 -54.80
N ARG A 153 -20.31 -31.24 -55.97
CA ARG A 153 -20.67 -30.71 -57.31
C ARG A 153 -21.70 -29.56 -57.36
N ASN A 154 -21.36 -28.49 -58.06
CA ASN A 154 -21.62 -28.42 -59.50
C ASN A 154 -20.79 -27.33 -60.21
N ARG A 155 -20.28 -27.65 -61.40
CA ARG A 155 -19.87 -26.67 -62.42
C ARG A 155 -21.15 -26.20 -63.11
N GLY A 156 -21.26 -24.90 -63.30
CA GLY A 156 -22.16 -24.24 -64.24
C GLY A 156 -21.36 -23.09 -64.84
#